data_AF-A0A935Y9W7-F1
#
_entry.id   AF-A0A935Y9W7-F1
#
_cell.length_a   1.000
_cell.length_b   1.000
_cell.length_c   1.000
_cell.angle_alpha   90.00
_cell.angle_beta   90.00
_cell.angle_gamma   90.00
#
_symmetry.space_group_name_H-M   'P 1'
#
loop_
_entity.id
_entity.type
_entity.pdbx_description
1 polymer ?
#
loop_
_entity_poly.entity_id
_entity_poly.type
_entity_poly.pdbx_seq_one_letter_code
_entity_poly.pdbx_strand_id
1 'polypeptide(L)'
;MTAHPHLPDHEDLGSAIAELSAMINDTRVMAETGQLVELDLLAMRIAVLCDAVASLNVDIARPLRPALETLMGELDRLDYTLRRRNVDLSLDLQQADRRLRAQLAYATTPRKDPGPPNGRK
;
A
#
# COMPACT_ATOMS: atom_id res chain seq x y z
N MET A 1 43.16 4.52 11.28
CA MET A 1 42.50 3.57 10.36
C MET A 1 41.15 4.17 10.00
N THR A 2 41.08 4.91 8.90
CA THR A 2 39.86 5.59 8.44
C THR A 2 39.11 4.65 7.51
N ALA A 3 37.93 4.19 7.94
CA ALA A 3 37.02 3.46 7.07
C ALA A 3 36.48 4.44 6.02
N HIS A 4 36.88 4.28 4.76
CA HIS A 4 36.16 4.88 3.65
C HIS A 4 34.85 4.13 3.48
N PRO A 5 33.69 4.81 3.45
CA PRO A 5 32.48 4.17 2.98
C PRO A 5 32.71 3.85 1.50
N HIS A 6 32.74 2.55 1.17
CA HIS A 6 32.80 2.10 -0.21
C HIS A 6 31.55 2.64 -0.90
N LEU A 7 31.71 3.64 -1.78
CA LEU A 7 30.65 3.98 -2.71
C LEU A 7 30.37 2.71 -3.53
N PRO A 8 29.12 2.25 -3.65
CA PRO A 8 28.79 1.15 -4.55
C PRO A 8 29.23 1.53 -5.95
N ASP A 9 29.87 0.60 -6.66
CA ASP A 9 30.27 0.81 -8.05
C ASP A 9 29.01 1.06 -8.90
N HIS A 10 29.12 1.72 -10.06
CA HIS A 10 27.94 2.08 -10.87
C HIS A 10 27.09 0.86 -11.29
N GLU A 11 27.72 -0.30 -11.39
CA GLU A 11 27.09 -1.59 -11.66
C GLU A 11 26.26 -2.11 -10.48
N ASP A 12 26.69 -1.82 -9.25
CA ASP A 12 25.96 -2.13 -8.02
C ASP A 12 24.71 -1.25 -7.88
N LEU A 13 24.79 0.02 -8.28
CA LEU A 13 23.66 0.94 -8.16
C LEU A 13 22.54 0.62 -9.16
N GLY A 14 22.90 0.24 -10.40
CA GLY A 14 21.92 -0.24 -11.38
C GLY A 14 21.16 -1.47 -10.89
N SER A 15 21.88 -2.43 -10.29
CA SER A 15 21.31 -3.61 -9.68
C SER A 15 20.40 -3.27 -8.49
N ALA A 16 20.84 -2.34 -7.62
CA ALA A 16 20.04 -1.87 -6.48
C ALA A 16 18.72 -1.19 -6.92
N ILE A 17 18.72 -0.41 -8.01
CA ILE A 17 17.50 0.18 -8.58
C ILE A 17 16.55 -0.92 -9.08
N ALA A 18 17.08 -1.95 -9.75
CA ALA A 18 16.29 -3.05 -10.26
C ALA A 18 15.68 -3.89 -9.12
N GLU A 19 16.45 -4.20 -8.08
CA GLU A 19 15.96 -4.87 -6.87
C GLU A 19 14.86 -4.06 -6.18
N LEU A 20 15.04 -2.74 -6.07
CA LEU A 20 14.04 -1.86 -5.49
C LEU A 20 12.75 -1.85 -6.30
N SER A 21 12.87 -1.80 -7.63
CA SER A 21 11.71 -1.88 -8.53
C SER A 21 10.96 -3.20 -8.38
N ALA A 22 11.68 -4.32 -8.23
CA ALA A 22 11.06 -5.63 -7.98
C ALA A 22 10.31 -5.66 -6.64
N MET A 23 10.91 -5.17 -5.56
CA MET A 23 10.24 -5.09 -4.26
C MET A 23 8.99 -4.20 -4.29
N ILE A 24 9.03 -3.06 -5.00
CA ILE A 24 7.85 -2.19 -5.17
C ILE A 24 6.75 -2.94 -5.90
N ASN A 25 7.10 -3.67 -6.96
CA ASN A 25 6.12 -4.47 -7.70
C ASN A 25 5.53 -5.60 -6.84
N ASP A 26 6.34 -6.31 -6.06
CA ASP A 26 5.86 -7.36 -5.15
C ASP A 26 4.93 -6.78 -4.09
N THR A 27 5.33 -5.66 -3.47
CA THR A 27 4.54 -4.87 -2.53
C THR A 27 3.19 -4.48 -3.12
N ARG A 28 3.17 -4.05 -4.39
CA ARG A 28 1.95 -3.72 -5.12
C ARG A 28 1.06 -4.94 -5.31
N VAL A 29 1.61 -6.08 -5.74
CA VAL A 29 0.85 -7.33 -5.91
C VAL A 29 0.25 -7.79 -4.58
N MET A 30 0.99 -7.69 -3.48
CA MET A 30 0.47 -7.98 -2.14
C MET A 30 -0.71 -7.05 -1.78
N ALA A 31 -0.58 -5.75 -2.05
CA ALA A 31 -1.66 -4.79 -1.82
C ALA A 31 -2.90 -5.07 -2.69
N GLU A 32 -2.71 -5.46 -3.96
CA GLU A 32 -3.80 -5.82 -4.89
C GLU A 32 -4.57 -7.06 -4.41
N THR A 33 -3.86 -8.04 -3.84
CA THR A 33 -4.48 -9.24 -3.26
C THR A 33 -5.11 -9.01 -1.88
N GLY A 34 -5.05 -7.77 -1.37
CA GLY A 34 -5.66 -7.37 -0.11
C GLY A 34 -4.87 -7.78 1.13
N GLN A 35 -3.59 -8.14 0.96
CA GLN A 35 -2.70 -8.38 2.09
C GLN A 35 -2.32 -7.06 2.77
N LEU A 36 -2.00 -7.15 4.07
CA LEU A 36 -1.38 -6.04 4.78
C LEU A 36 0.08 -5.92 4.35
N VAL A 37 0.50 -4.69 4.09
CA VAL A 37 1.81 -4.38 3.55
C VAL A 37 2.51 -3.37 4.45
N GLU A 38 3.73 -3.69 4.88
CA GLU A 38 4.60 -2.79 5.63
C GLU A 38 5.48 -1.99 4.67
N LEU A 39 5.34 -0.66 4.69
CA LEU A 39 6.03 0.23 3.74
C LEU A 39 7.33 0.82 4.30
N ASP A 40 7.62 0.64 5.59
CA ASP A 40 8.76 1.28 6.27
C ASP A 40 10.11 0.85 5.68
N LEU A 41 10.27 -0.45 5.41
CA LEU A 41 11.48 -0.99 4.78
C LEU A 41 11.68 -0.43 3.37
N LEU A 42 10.58 -0.31 2.61
CA LEU A 42 10.59 0.22 1.25
C LEU A 42 10.98 1.71 1.26
N ALA A 43 10.38 2.49 2.16
CA ALA A 43 10.68 3.91 2.33
C ALA A 43 12.15 4.13 2.72
N MET A 44 12.68 3.33 3.64
CA MET A 44 14.10 3.39 4.03
C MET A 44 15.03 3.09 2.83
N ARG A 45 14.74 2.05 2.05
CA ARG A 45 15.56 1.70 0.87
C ARG A 45 15.50 2.76 -0.23
N ILE A 46 14.33 3.37 -0.45
CA ILE A 46 14.16 4.49 -1.39
C ILE A 46 15.01 5.68 -0.92
N ALA A 47 14.96 6.03 0.37
CA ALA A 47 15.75 7.15 0.91
C ALA A 47 17.26 6.95 0.70
N VAL A 48 17.77 5.76 1.04
CA VAL A 48 19.19 5.42 0.84
C VAL A 48 19.58 5.49 -0.64
N LEU A 49 18.72 5.00 -1.54
CA LEU A 49 18.96 5.07 -2.98
C LEU A 49 18.97 6.53 -3.48
N CYS A 50 18.03 7.36 -3.02
CA CYS A 50 17.97 8.77 -3.37
C CYS A 50 19.24 9.51 -2.93
N ASP A 51 19.73 9.25 -1.72
CA ASP A 51 20.99 9.83 -1.22
C ASP A 51 22.19 9.37 -2.06
N ALA A 52 22.24 8.07 -2.41
CA ALA A 52 23.30 7.53 -3.26
C ALA A 52 23.29 8.19 -4.65
N VAL A 53 22.13 8.30 -5.30
CA VAL A 53 21.97 8.94 -6.61
C VAL A 53 22.31 10.43 -6.55
N ALA A 54 21.89 11.14 -5.50
CA ALA A 54 22.17 12.56 -5.32
C ALA A 54 23.66 12.86 -5.17
N SER A 55 24.45 11.89 -4.72
CA SER A 55 25.91 12.01 -4.58
C SER A 55 26.68 11.77 -5.89
N LEU A 56 26.01 11.34 -6.97
CA LEU A 56 26.67 11.01 -8.23
C LEU A 56 26.93 12.23 -9.13
N ASN A 57 28.03 12.17 -9.87
CA ASN A 57 28.28 13.08 -10.97
C ASN A 57 27.30 12.83 -12.13
N VAL A 58 26.96 13.89 -12.87
CA VAL A 58 25.97 13.85 -13.96
C VAL A 58 26.32 12.82 -15.05
N ASP A 59 27.60 12.68 -15.40
CA ASP A 59 28.04 11.73 -16.43
C ASP A 59 27.83 10.27 -16.01
N ILE A 60 27.90 10.02 -14.71
CA ILE A 60 27.68 8.71 -14.09
C ILE A 60 26.19 8.43 -13.90
N ALA A 61 25.40 9.45 -13.56
CA ALA A 61 23.95 9.32 -13.37
C ALA A 61 23.19 9.15 -14.70
N ARG A 62 23.72 9.71 -15.80
CA ARG A 62 23.09 9.67 -17.13
C ARG A 62 22.68 8.25 -17.58
N PRO A 63 23.52 7.21 -17.52
CA PRO A 63 23.12 5.84 -17.90
C PRO A 63 22.06 5.23 -16.98
N LEU A 64 21.92 5.68 -15.73
CA LEU A 64 20.95 5.15 -14.77
C LEU A 64 19.54 5.74 -14.95
N ARG A 65 19.42 6.81 -15.74
CA ARG A 65 18.16 7.53 -15.94
C ARG A 65 16.98 6.64 -16.37
N PRO A 66 17.10 5.71 -17.34
CA PRO A 66 15.98 4.85 -17.71
C PRO A 66 15.50 3.95 -16.56
N ALA A 67 16.44 3.49 -15.71
CA ALA A 67 16.12 2.66 -14.55
C ALA A 67 15.39 3.48 -13.47
N LEU A 68 15.82 4.72 -13.23
CA LEU A 68 15.14 5.64 -12.31
C LEU A 68 13.73 6.04 -12.79
N GLU A 69 13.55 6.28 -14.09
CA GLU A 69 12.24 6.55 -14.68
C GLU A 69 11.31 5.35 -14.53
N THR A 70 11.83 4.13 -14.70
CA THR A 70 11.09 2.88 -14.44
C THR A 70 10.68 2.77 -12.98
N LEU A 71 11.62 2.99 -12.06
CA LEU A 71 11.37 2.97 -10.61
C LEU A 71 10.26 3.95 -10.21
N MET A 72 10.28 5.18 -10.75
CA MET A 72 9.22 6.17 -10.52
C MET A 72 7.86 5.67 -11.02
N GLY A 73 7.82 5.06 -12.21
CA GLY A 73 6.59 4.49 -12.75
C GLY A 73 6.01 3.36 -11.88
N GLU A 74 6.87 2.53 -11.26
CA GLU A 74 6.42 1.51 -10.32
C GLU A 74 5.91 2.12 -9.00
N LEU A 75 6.53 3.20 -8.51
CA LEU A 75 6.04 3.94 -7.34
C LEU A 75 4.66 4.57 -7.59
N ASP A 76 4.45 5.17 -8.75
CA ASP A 76 3.15 5.76 -9.13
C ASP A 76 2.05 4.68 -9.17
N ARG A 77 2.38 3.50 -9.69
CA ARG A 77 1.45 2.36 -9.70
C ARG A 77 1.15 1.87 -8.29
N LEU A 78 2.16 1.78 -7.42
CA LEU A 78 1.97 1.41 -6.02
C LEU A 78 1.08 2.43 -5.29
N ASP A 79 1.33 3.73 -5.44
CA ASP A 79 0.50 4.79 -4.84
C ASP A 79 -0.96 4.68 -5.30
N TYR A 80 -1.18 4.50 -6.60
CA TYR A 80 -2.53 4.30 -7.13
C TYR A 80 -3.22 3.08 -6.51
N THR A 81 -2.52 1.94 -6.44
CA THR A 81 -3.06 0.70 -5.86
C THR A 81 -3.40 0.89 -4.38
N LEU A 82 -2.52 1.51 -3.59
CA LEU A 82 -2.75 1.75 -2.17
C LEU A 82 -3.94 2.70 -1.94
N ARG A 83 -4.05 3.78 -2.73
CA ARG A 83 -5.19 4.70 -2.66
C ARG A 83 -6.50 4.00 -2.98
N ARG A 84 -6.52 3.22 -4.06
CA ARG A 84 -7.70 2.44 -4.43
C ARG A 84 -8.09 1.48 -3.31
N ARG A 85 -7.12 0.76 -2.74
CA ARG A 85 -7.38 -0.19 -1.65
C ARG A 85 -7.91 0.49 -0.39
N ASN A 86 -7.40 1.68 -0.04
CA ASN A 86 -7.89 2.46 1.08
C ASN A 86 -9.35 2.92 0.89
N VAL A 87 -9.75 3.26 -0.34
CA VAL A 87 -11.15 3.56 -0.67
C VAL A 87 -12.02 2.31 -0.50
N ASP A 88 -11.60 1.18 -1.06
CA ASP A 88 -12.34 -0.09 -0.96
C ASP A 88 -12.54 -0.50 0.52
N LEU A 89 -11.47 -0.45 1.32
CA LEU A 89 -11.54 -0.74 2.76
C LEU A 89 -12.49 0.21 3.51
N SER A 90 -12.49 1.50 3.14
CA SER A 90 -13.39 2.47 3.75
C SER A 90 -14.86 2.17 3.43
N LEU A 91 -15.16 1.74 2.20
CA LEU A 91 -16.50 1.33 1.79
C LEU A 91 -16.95 0.05 2.48
N ASP A 92 -16.06 -0.94 2.59
CA ASP A 92 -16.33 -2.20 3.28
C ASP A 92 -16.65 -1.96 4.77
N LEU A 93 -15.88 -1.10 5.43
CA LEU A 93 -16.14 -0.70 6.83
C LEU A 93 -17.49 0.00 6.98
N GLN A 94 -17.85 0.92 6.08
CA GLN A 94 -19.15 1.58 6.12
C GLN A 94 -20.30 0.57 5.92
N GLN A 95 -20.12 -0.41 5.04
CA GLN A 95 -21.12 -1.45 4.80
C GLN A 95 -21.26 -2.36 6.03
N ALA A 96 -20.15 -2.73 6.66
CA ALA A 96 -20.14 -3.53 7.89
C ALA A 96 -20.85 -2.80 9.03
N ASP A 97 -20.58 -1.51 9.24
CA ASP A 97 -21.25 -0.68 10.26
C ASP A 97 -22.77 -0.59 10.01
N ARG A 98 -23.19 -0.38 8.75
CA ARG A 98 -24.62 -0.39 8.41
C ARG A 98 -25.28 -1.73 8.72
N ARG A 99 -24.62 -2.85 8.41
CA ARG A 99 -25.12 -4.20 8.72
C ARG A 99 -25.24 -4.41 10.22
N LEU A 100 -24.23 -4.01 10.99
CA LEU A 100 -24.24 -4.11 12.45
C LEU A 100 -25.40 -3.29 13.06
N ARG A 101 -25.59 -2.05 12.62
CA ARG A 101 -26.70 -1.20 13.08
C ARG A 101 -28.07 -1.80 12.76
N ALA A 102 -28.24 -2.36 11.56
CA ALA A 102 -29.48 -3.05 11.20
C ALA A 102 -29.73 -4.26 12.09
N GLN A 103 -28.70 -5.09 12.33
CA GLN A 103 -28.80 -6.26 13.23
C GLN A 103 -29.20 -5.85 14.64
N LEU A 104 -28.59 -4.79 15.19
CA LEU A 104 -28.95 -4.26 16.49
C LEU A 104 -30.41 -3.75 16.52
N ALA A 105 -30.83 -2.99 15.52
CA ALA A 105 -32.20 -2.47 15.44
C ALA A 105 -33.24 -3.61 15.43
N TYR A 106 -33.02 -4.67 14.64
CA TYR A 106 -33.91 -5.83 14.58
C TYR A 106 -33.82 -6.75 15.80
N ALA A 107 -32.65 -6.84 16.45
CA ALA A 107 -32.51 -7.57 17.70
C ALA A 107 -33.24 -6.90 18.87
N THR A 108 -33.46 -5.58 18.80
CA THR A 108 -34.09 -4.81 19.87
C THR A 108 -35.59 -4.55 19.65
N THR A 109 -36.15 -4.82 18.47
CA THR A 109 -37.60 -4.71 18.27
C THR A 109 -38.33 -5.83 19.04
N PRO A 110 -39.13 -5.51 20.09
CA PRO A 110 -39.91 -6.51 20.75
C PRO A 110 -40.94 -7.03 19.75
N ARG A 111 -40.98 -8.36 19.58
CA ARG A 111 -42.05 -9.05 18.87
C ARG A 111 -43.37 -8.60 19.50
N LYS A 112 -44.10 -7.71 18.83
CA LYS A 112 -45.48 -7.40 19.20
C LYS A 112 -46.27 -8.64 18.86
N ASP A 113 -46.44 -9.53 19.85
CA ASP A 113 -47.34 -10.66 19.68
C ASP A 113 -48.71 -10.10 19.29
N PRO A 114 -49.32 -10.57 18.18
CA PRO A 114 -50.68 -10.20 17.86
C PRO A 114 -51.56 -10.76 18.98
N GLY A 115 -52.05 -9.86 19.84
CA GLY A 115 -52.99 -10.21 20.90
C GLY A 115 -54.17 -11.01 20.34
N PRO A 116 -54.71 -11.95 21.12
CA PRO A 116 -55.66 -12.95 20.63
C PRO A 116 -56.90 -12.27 20.00
N PRO A 117 -57.52 -12.91 18.98
CA PRO A 117 -58.66 -12.34 18.28
C PRO A 117 -59.78 -12.09 19.28
N ASN A 118 -60.21 -10.83 19.37
CA ASN A 118 -61.29 -10.41 20.25
C ASN A 118 -62.59 -11.06 19.77
N GLY A 119 -62.95 -12.16 20.42
CA GLY A 119 -64.18 -12.90 20.15
C GLY A 119 -65.40 -12.15 20.66
N ARG A 120 -66.28 -11.81 19.72
CA ARG A 120 -67.75 -11.65 19.80
C ARG A 120 -68.38 -11.33 21.17
N LYS A 121 -69.18 -10.25 21.19
CA LYS A 121 -70.61 -10.34 21.55
C LYS A 121 -71.42 -9.47 20.60
#